data_AF-A0A9P8PZ11-F1
#
_entry.id   AF-A0A9P8PZ11-F1
#
_cell.length_a   1.000
_cell.length_b   1.000
_cell.length_c   1.000
_cell.angle_alpha   90.00
_cell.angle_beta   90.00
_cell.angle_gamma   90.00
#
_symmetry.space_group_name_H-M   'P 1'
#
loop_
_entity.id
_entity.type
_entity.pdbx_description
1 polymer ?
#
loop_
_entity_poly.entity_id
_entity_poly.type
_entity_poly.pdbx_seq_one_letter_code
_entity_poly.pdbx_strand_id
1 'polypeptide(L)'
;MAHRLFVQVVFTGAQVFGRAFSEAYRQAATQTTKQAASSASKAREIGISLDESAKILDIDLKNVTLDKIDEKYNYLFNVNSKEQADSFYVQSKVYWAAERLKAELKAKQEAAAEASGSAAQGEAGSAASGTGEGTQPKQ
;
A
#
# COMPACT_ATOMS: atom_id res chain seq x y z
N MET A 1 35.48 7.68 -46.82
CA MET A 1 35.40 8.44 -45.56
C MET A 1 33.99 8.51 -44.95
N ALA A 2 32.90 8.62 -45.74
CA ALA A 2 31.54 8.78 -45.21
C ALA A 2 30.95 7.57 -44.43
N HIS A 3 31.33 6.33 -44.77
CA HIS A 3 30.81 5.13 -44.10
C HIS A 3 31.30 4.99 -42.65
N ARG A 4 32.48 5.52 -42.30
CA ARG A 4 32.98 5.48 -40.91
C ARG A 4 32.22 6.42 -39.98
N LEU A 5 31.82 7.59 -40.48
CA LEU A 5 30.97 8.53 -39.74
C LEU A 5 29.59 7.95 -39.45
N PHE A 6 28.98 7.27 -40.44
CA PHE A 6 27.68 6.63 -40.25
C PHE A 6 27.74 5.51 -39.20
N VAL A 7 28.76 4.64 -39.26
CA VAL A 7 28.96 3.57 -38.28
C VAL A 7 29.17 4.13 -36.87
N GLN A 8 29.92 5.23 -36.73
CA GLN A 8 30.19 5.85 -35.44
C GLN A 8 28.93 6.48 -34.82
N VAL A 9 28.09 7.16 -35.61
CA VAL A 9 26.81 7.73 -35.14
C VAL A 9 25.85 6.62 -34.69
N VAL A 10 25.77 5.52 -35.43
CA VAL A 10 24.91 4.37 -35.06
C VAL A 10 25.40 3.71 -33.77
N PHE A 11 26.71 3.47 -33.62
CA PHE A 11 27.26 2.85 -32.41
C PHE A 11 27.08 3.73 -31.17
N THR A 12 27.38 5.04 -31.29
CA THR A 12 27.20 5.98 -30.18
C THR A 12 25.73 6.16 -29.82
N GLY A 13 24.83 6.23 -30.81
CA GLY A 13 23.38 6.26 -30.58
C GLY A 13 22.89 5.02 -29.84
N ALA A 14 23.23 3.83 -30.32
CA ALA A 14 22.82 2.56 -29.70
C ALA A 14 23.29 2.43 -28.24
N GLN A 15 24.49 2.92 -27.91
CA GLN A 15 25.06 2.82 -26.58
C GLN A 15 24.36 3.76 -25.56
N VAL A 16 23.94 4.94 -26.00
CA VAL A 16 23.22 5.92 -25.16
C VAL A 16 21.79 5.45 -24.89
N PHE A 17 21.06 5.05 -25.95
CA PHE A 17 19.70 4.56 -25.78
C PHE A 17 19.66 3.21 -25.05
N GLY A 18 20.57 2.27 -25.35
CA GLY A 18 20.62 0.96 -24.72
C GLY A 18 20.79 1.02 -23.20
N ARG A 19 21.64 1.92 -22.69
CA ARG A 19 21.82 2.09 -21.23
C ARG A 19 20.56 2.64 -20.56
N ALA A 20 19.93 3.68 -21.13
CA ALA A 20 18.72 4.27 -20.57
C ALA A 20 17.54 3.25 -20.51
N PHE A 21 17.34 2.47 -21.57
CA PHE A 21 16.34 1.40 -21.58
C PHE A 21 16.65 0.31 -20.54
N SER A 22 17.92 -0.09 -20.39
CA SER A 22 18.31 -1.10 -19.42
C SER A 22 18.13 -0.64 -17.97
N GLU A 23 18.46 0.62 -17.67
CA GLU A 23 18.30 1.19 -16.33
C GLU A 23 16.83 1.38 -15.97
N ALA A 24 16.01 1.88 -16.91
CA ALA A 24 14.58 1.98 -16.73
C ALA A 24 13.94 0.60 -16.52
N TYR A 25 14.35 -0.42 -17.28
CA TYR A 25 13.88 -1.79 -17.10
C TYR A 25 14.28 -2.36 -15.73
N ARG A 26 15.53 -2.11 -15.30
CA ARG A 26 16.01 -2.56 -13.98
C ARG A 26 15.31 -1.85 -12.84
N GLN A 27 14.99 -0.55 -12.99
CA GLN A 27 14.21 0.21 -12.03
C GLN A 27 12.76 -0.32 -11.94
N ALA A 28 12.10 -0.57 -13.07
CA ALA A 28 10.76 -1.17 -13.09
C ALA A 28 10.75 -2.56 -12.42
N ALA A 29 11.70 -3.42 -12.76
CA ALA A 29 11.79 -4.77 -12.20
C ALA A 29 12.05 -4.74 -10.68
N THR A 30 12.95 -3.87 -10.21
CA THR A 30 13.29 -3.78 -8.77
C THR A 30 12.16 -3.16 -7.94
N GLN A 31 11.40 -2.20 -8.46
CA GLN A 31 10.21 -1.68 -7.78
C GLN A 31 9.12 -2.74 -7.64
N THR A 32 8.87 -3.53 -8.69
CA THR A 32 7.95 -4.68 -8.62
C THR A 32 8.38 -5.70 -7.57
N THR A 33 9.66 -6.07 -7.52
CA THR A 33 10.16 -7.04 -6.51
C THR A 33 10.03 -6.51 -5.09
N LYS A 34 10.35 -5.23 -4.84
CA LYS A 34 10.30 -4.64 -3.49
C LYS A 34 8.87 -4.51 -2.97
N GLN A 35 7.94 -4.11 -3.84
CA GLN A 35 6.51 -4.06 -3.52
C GLN A 35 5.92 -5.47 -3.31
N ALA A 36 6.30 -6.43 -4.16
CA ALA A 36 5.88 -7.83 -3.99
C ALA A 36 6.41 -8.44 -2.67
N ALA A 37 7.64 -8.13 -2.26
CA ALA A 37 8.22 -8.64 -1.03
C ALA A 37 7.50 -8.13 0.24
N SER A 38 7.15 -6.84 0.32
CA SER A 38 6.41 -6.30 1.46
C SER A 38 4.94 -6.74 1.48
N SER A 39 4.34 -6.91 0.30
CA SER A 39 2.99 -7.46 0.19
C SER A 39 2.94 -8.95 0.54
N ALA A 40 3.99 -9.72 0.21
CA ALA A 40 4.10 -11.13 0.52
C ALA A 40 4.33 -11.41 2.01
N SER A 41 5.08 -10.56 2.73
CA SER A 41 5.26 -10.72 4.18
C SER A 41 3.96 -10.47 4.94
N LYS A 42 3.18 -9.43 4.57
CA LYS A 42 1.87 -9.14 5.17
C LYS A 42 0.80 -10.16 4.76
N ALA A 43 0.88 -10.72 3.55
CA ALA A 43 -0.01 -11.79 3.09
C ALA A 43 0.26 -13.13 3.80
N ARG A 44 1.50 -13.39 4.26
CA ARG A 44 1.83 -14.59 5.03
C ARG A 44 1.20 -14.63 6.42
N GLU A 45 0.91 -13.47 7.01
CA GLU A 45 0.29 -13.39 8.35
C GLU A 45 -1.19 -13.81 8.36
N ILE A 46 -1.93 -13.49 7.28
CA ILE A 46 -3.38 -13.74 7.17
C ILE A 46 -3.69 -14.85 6.13
N GLY A 47 -2.68 -15.33 5.40
CA GLY A 47 -2.83 -16.38 4.38
C GLY A 47 -3.50 -15.92 3.07
N ILE A 48 -3.74 -14.60 2.91
CA ILE A 48 -4.35 -14.00 1.73
C ILE A 48 -3.86 -12.55 1.55
N SER A 49 -3.57 -12.16 0.31
CA SER A 49 -3.14 -10.79 0.00
C SER A 49 -4.33 -9.83 -0.13
N LEU A 50 -4.11 -8.53 0.11
CA LEU A 50 -5.17 -7.51 -0.05
C LEU A 50 -5.75 -7.51 -1.48
N ASP A 51 -4.88 -7.62 -2.47
CA ASP A 51 -5.25 -7.61 -3.90
C ASP A 51 -6.07 -8.86 -4.27
N GLU A 52 -5.69 -10.02 -3.72
CA GLU A 52 -6.47 -11.26 -3.85
C GLU A 52 -7.81 -11.15 -3.14
N SER A 53 -7.88 -10.54 -1.96
CA SER A 53 -9.14 -10.33 -1.24
C SER A 53 -10.12 -9.44 -2.02
N ALA A 54 -9.61 -8.37 -2.62
CA ALA A 54 -10.38 -7.47 -3.48
C ALA A 54 -10.93 -8.19 -4.72
N LYS A 55 -10.12 -9.05 -5.35
CA LYS A 55 -10.52 -9.87 -6.49
C LYS A 55 -11.57 -10.94 -6.12
N ILE A 56 -11.42 -11.61 -4.98
CA ILE A 56 -12.37 -12.64 -4.53
C ILE A 56 -13.75 -12.06 -4.25
N LEU A 57 -13.81 -10.86 -3.63
CA LEU A 57 -15.07 -10.20 -3.31
C LEU A 57 -15.60 -9.29 -4.43
N ASP A 58 -14.86 -9.14 -5.53
CA ASP A 58 -15.20 -8.25 -6.64
C ASP A 58 -15.43 -6.80 -6.16
N ILE A 59 -14.44 -6.25 -5.45
CA ILE A 59 -14.46 -4.90 -4.88
C ILE A 59 -13.24 -4.11 -5.35
N ASP A 60 -13.48 -2.88 -5.81
CA ASP A 60 -12.41 -1.93 -6.09
C ASP A 60 -11.79 -1.37 -4.81
N LEU A 61 -10.46 -1.49 -4.68
CA LEU A 61 -9.67 -0.99 -3.53
C LEU A 61 -9.83 0.52 -3.26
N LYS A 62 -10.30 1.29 -4.25
CA LYS A 62 -10.54 2.73 -4.14
C LYS A 62 -11.87 3.06 -3.43
N ASN A 63 -12.88 2.19 -3.56
CA ASN A 63 -14.26 2.43 -3.12
C ASN A 63 -14.73 1.37 -2.13
N VAL A 64 -13.88 1.04 -1.16
CA VAL A 64 -14.15 0.03 -0.14
C VAL A 64 -14.98 0.64 0.99
N THR A 65 -16.18 0.10 1.20
CA THR A 65 -17.05 0.41 2.34
C THR A 65 -17.40 -0.88 3.07
N LEU A 66 -17.71 -0.79 4.37
CA LEU A 66 -18.03 -1.96 5.20
C LEU A 66 -19.26 -2.70 4.64
N ASP A 67 -20.31 -1.95 4.28
CA ASP A 67 -21.56 -2.51 3.75
C ASP A 67 -21.36 -3.35 2.48
N LYS A 68 -20.51 -2.86 1.55
CA LYS A 68 -20.23 -3.58 0.30
C LYS A 68 -19.47 -4.88 0.54
N ILE A 69 -18.55 -4.88 1.51
CA ILE A 69 -17.83 -6.10 1.90
C ILE A 69 -18.84 -7.12 2.44
N ASP A 70 -19.73 -6.71 3.33
CA ASP A 70 -20.72 -7.59 3.94
C ASP A 70 -21.75 -8.11 2.91
N GLU A 71 -22.23 -7.26 2.01
CA GLU A 71 -23.14 -7.67 0.93
C GLU A 71 -22.51 -8.75 0.03
N LYS A 72 -21.31 -8.49 -0.49
CA LYS A 72 -20.58 -9.42 -1.36
C LYS A 72 -20.20 -10.70 -0.62
N TYR A 73 -19.76 -10.59 0.64
CA TYR A 73 -19.47 -11.74 1.49
C TYR A 73 -20.70 -12.62 1.66
N ASN A 74 -21.84 -12.07 2.05
CA ASN A 74 -23.06 -12.84 2.28
C ASN A 74 -23.53 -13.56 1.00
N TYR A 75 -23.51 -12.87 -0.14
CA TYR A 75 -23.86 -13.47 -1.43
C TYR A 75 -22.92 -14.63 -1.80
N LEU A 76 -21.60 -14.37 -1.82
CA LEU A 76 -20.62 -15.37 -2.24
C LEU A 76 -20.52 -16.54 -1.25
N PHE A 77 -20.67 -16.28 0.05
CA PHE A 77 -20.67 -17.32 1.08
C PHE A 77 -21.92 -18.21 1.00
N ASN A 78 -23.09 -17.63 0.71
CA ASN A 78 -24.33 -18.38 0.56
C ASN A 78 -24.31 -19.26 -0.70
N VAL A 79 -23.96 -18.70 -1.86
CA VAL A 79 -23.91 -19.45 -3.13
C VAL A 79 -22.85 -20.57 -3.08
N ASN A 80 -21.76 -20.39 -2.33
CA ASN A 80 -20.71 -21.39 -2.15
C ASN A 80 -20.83 -22.20 -0.85
N SER A 81 -21.99 -22.15 -0.18
CA SER A 81 -22.24 -22.96 1.00
C SER A 81 -22.21 -24.45 0.66
N LYS A 82 -21.89 -25.28 1.66
CA LYS A 82 -21.77 -26.75 1.50
C LYS A 82 -22.99 -27.40 0.86
N GLU A 83 -24.17 -26.80 1.05
CA GLU A 83 -25.44 -27.30 0.51
C GLU A 83 -25.63 -27.01 -0.99
N GLN A 84 -24.99 -25.96 -1.52
CA GLN A 84 -25.27 -25.45 -2.88
C GLN A 84 -24.16 -25.72 -3.90
N ALA A 85 -22.87 -25.58 -3.54
CA ALA A 85 -21.76 -25.69 -4.52
C ALA A 85 -20.51 -26.43 -4.00
N ASP A 86 -20.60 -27.04 -2.82
CA ASP A 86 -19.71 -28.08 -2.27
C ASP A 86 -18.18 -27.82 -2.35
N SER A 87 -17.73 -26.58 -2.08
CA SER A 87 -16.30 -26.31 -1.87
C SER A 87 -16.05 -25.53 -0.60
N PHE A 88 -15.69 -26.27 0.46
CA PHE A 88 -15.20 -25.68 1.72
C PHE A 88 -13.99 -24.78 1.51
N TYR A 89 -13.16 -25.07 0.49
CA TYR A 89 -12.01 -24.23 0.14
C TYR A 89 -12.45 -22.85 -0.34
N VAL A 90 -13.41 -22.78 -1.27
CA VAL A 90 -13.94 -21.52 -1.79
C VAL A 90 -14.62 -20.73 -0.66
N GLN A 91 -15.43 -21.40 0.16
CA GLN A 91 -16.07 -20.79 1.32
C GLN A 91 -15.04 -20.19 2.30
N SER A 92 -13.97 -20.94 2.61
CA SER A 92 -12.87 -20.48 3.47
C SER A 92 -12.13 -19.28 2.87
N LYS A 93 -11.91 -19.28 1.55
CA LYS A 93 -11.28 -18.17 0.82
C LYS A 93 -12.13 -16.89 0.83
N VAL A 94 -13.44 -17.01 0.66
CA VAL A 94 -14.38 -15.88 0.76
C VAL A 94 -14.37 -15.29 2.17
N TYR A 95 -14.36 -16.15 3.20
CA TYR A 95 -14.26 -15.71 4.59
C TYR A 95 -12.95 -14.94 4.87
N TRP A 96 -11.80 -15.49 4.52
CA TRP A 96 -10.51 -14.81 4.75
C TRP A 96 -10.39 -13.52 3.94
N ALA A 97 -10.95 -13.47 2.73
CA ALA A 97 -10.97 -12.24 1.92
C ALA A 97 -11.75 -11.12 2.63
N ALA A 98 -12.93 -11.44 3.20
CA ALA A 98 -13.74 -10.48 3.92
C ALA A 98 -13.02 -9.96 5.17
N GLU A 99 -12.46 -10.86 5.97
CA GLU A 99 -11.69 -10.50 7.17
C GLU A 99 -10.49 -9.60 6.83
N ARG A 100 -9.76 -9.91 5.75
CA ARG A 100 -8.60 -9.12 5.33
C ARG A 100 -8.97 -7.71 4.91
N LEU A 101 -10.08 -7.52 4.20
CA LEU A 101 -10.57 -6.18 3.80
C LEU A 101 -11.12 -5.40 4.99
N LYS A 102 -11.84 -6.04 5.91
CA LYS A 102 -12.32 -5.42 7.15
C LYS A 102 -11.17 -4.94 8.03
N ALA A 103 -10.14 -5.77 8.18
CA ALA A 103 -8.93 -5.40 8.92
C ALA A 103 -8.22 -4.19 8.30
N GLU A 104 -8.15 -4.10 6.96
CA GLU A 104 -7.55 -2.94 6.29
C GLU A 104 -8.39 -1.66 6.47
N LEU A 105 -9.71 -1.74 6.42
CA LEU A 105 -10.59 -0.60 6.71
C LEU A 105 -10.39 -0.10 8.13
N LYS A 106 -10.35 -1.01 9.10
CA LYS A 106 -10.11 -0.68 10.50
C LYS A 106 -8.76 0.01 10.69
N ALA A 107 -7.69 -0.55 10.13
CA ALA A 107 -6.36 0.04 10.19
C ALA A 107 -6.31 1.45 9.55
N LYS A 108 -7.05 1.67 8.45
CA LYS A 108 -7.17 3.00 7.83
C LYS A 108 -7.93 3.99 8.72
N GLN A 109 -8.99 3.57 9.40
CA GLN A 109 -9.74 4.41 10.32
C GLN A 109 -8.91 4.80 11.54
N GLU A 110 -8.17 3.86 12.11
CA GLU A 110 -7.25 4.12 13.23
C GLU A 110 -6.15 5.10 12.82
N ALA A 111 -5.52 4.91 11.66
CA ALA A 111 -4.51 5.83 11.14
C ALA A 111 -5.08 7.25 10.88
N ALA A 112 -6.33 7.36 10.41
CA ALA A 112 -6.99 8.65 10.23
C ALA A 112 -7.36 9.33 11.56
N ALA A 113 -7.70 8.55 12.59
CA ALA A 113 -7.97 9.07 13.94
C ALA A 113 -6.67 9.58 14.60
N GLU A 114 -5.56 8.86 14.45
CA GLU A 114 -4.25 9.31 14.96
C GLU A 114 -3.75 10.58 14.24
N ALA A 115 -3.94 10.66 12.92
CA ALA A 115 -3.58 11.85 12.13
C ALA A 115 -4.39 13.10 12.53
N SER A 116 -5.66 12.94 12.90
CA SER A 116 -6.50 14.05 13.37
C SER A 116 -6.23 14.43 14.83
N GLY A 117 -5.80 13.49 15.69
CA GLY A 117 -5.36 13.77 17.06
C GLY A 117 -4.05 14.56 17.15
N SER A 118 -3.13 14.37 16.19
CA SER A 118 -1.85 15.10 16.13
C SER A 118 -2.00 16.59 15.77
N ALA A 119 -3.11 17.00 15.14
CA ALA A 119 -3.33 18.40 14.75
C ALA A 119 -3.76 19.30 15.93
N ALA A 120 -4.27 18.72 17.02
CA ALA A 120 -4.78 19.47 18.18
C ALA A 120 -3.69 19.83 19.22
N GLN A 121 -2.47 19.28 19.12
CA GLN A 121 -1.37 19.57 20.06
C GLN A 121 -0.39 20.66 19.59
N GLY A 122 -0.62 21.27 18.42
CA GLY A 122 0.27 22.29 17.85
C GLY A 122 0.04 23.74 18.31
N GLU A 123 -1.09 24.07 18.95
CA GLU A 123 -1.45 25.48 19.25
C GLU A 123 -1.28 25.92 20.71
N ALA A 124 -0.85 25.05 21.63
CA ALA A 124 -0.74 25.40 23.06
C ALA A 124 0.71 25.70 23.54
N GLY A 125 1.67 25.89 22.63
CA GLY A 125 3.11 25.91 22.95
C GLY A 125 3.85 27.25 22.75
N SER A 126 3.18 28.39 22.65
CA SER A 126 3.86 29.69 22.44
C SER A 126 3.23 30.85 23.21
N ALA A 127 3.14 30.76 24.53
CA ALA A 127 2.76 31.90 25.38
C ALA A 127 3.17 31.76 26.85
N ALA A 128 4.43 31.47 27.15
CA ALA A 128 5.08 31.69 28.46
C ALA A 128 6.56 31.28 28.29
N SER A 129 7.59 32.01 28.70
CA SER A 129 7.72 33.08 29.67
C SER A 129 9.05 33.80 29.38
N GLY A 130 9.03 35.12 29.29
CA GLY A 130 10.21 35.95 29.06
C GLY A 130 10.17 37.18 29.94
N THR A 131 10.45 37.01 31.23
CA THR A 131 10.69 38.12 32.15
C THR A 131 11.88 37.75 33.02
N GLY A 132 13.08 38.06 32.53
CA GLY A 132 14.32 37.99 33.29
C GLY A 132 14.57 39.35 33.94
N GLU A 133 14.38 39.43 35.25
CA GLU A 133 14.81 40.58 36.05
C GLU A 133 15.66 40.08 37.22
N GLY A 134 16.93 40.50 37.22
CA GLY A 134 17.58 41.03 38.41
C GLY A 134 18.21 40.07 39.42
N THR A 135 19.55 40.15 39.48
CA THR A 135 20.32 40.39 40.73
C THR A 135 20.94 39.18 41.42
N GLN A 136 22.26 39.03 41.23
CA GLN A 136 23.18 38.39 42.18
C GLN A 136 23.25 39.20 43.48
N PRO A 137 23.58 38.58 44.63
CA PRO A 137 24.95 38.79 45.09
C PRO A 137 25.65 37.55 45.67
N LYS A 138 26.97 37.60 45.51
CA LYS A 138 28.07 36.96 46.26
C LYS A 138 27.70 36.30 47.59
N GLN A 139 28.23 35.09 47.83
CA GLN A 139 29.43 34.86 48.66
C GLN A 139 30.22 33.67 48.10
#